data_AF-A0A420IXI7-F1
#
_entry.id   AF-A0A420IXI7-F1
#
_cell.length_a   1.000
_cell.length_b   1.000
_cell.length_c   1.000
_cell.angle_alpha   90.00
_cell.angle_beta   90.00
_cell.angle_gamma   90.00
#
_symmetry.space_group_name_H-M   'P 1'
#
loop_
_entity.id
_entity.type
_entity.pdbx_description
1 polymer ?
#
loop_
_entity_poly.entity_id
_entity_poly.type
_entity_poly.pdbx_seq_one_letter_code
_entity_poly.pdbx_strand_id
1 'polypeptide(L)'
;MLNFPLDKKKKHVTKCHVTHGKMSHLDPKQIPIKKKPFSAILRHKFIQRIELVIPEELYVTIEEKFFTKHHTSPNYCRVIIPLLALLERDFFNEYIKKGLSSIFVVPFLFPSSPLFFTDSVCFLVGNILMLSEGRIGAENVYLLKDGKLSLHLDKQSYESAGLVGKPENDKAERYLKNRWLVEIDLRCPSMQHGKKGFDRIVYAFENVLKNPVTWLFCDLGSSNLVSDPLDKHFPVKKTAIPQVTRDVIVQIPSLKPPIATDPEFNTDFYYYAMELHEWFSLVMLDSPRINKDDEIDPVLSRYSPPGQTSVARLVKVVWRGFIPPPWIHRLFVEVFLATPREQWFTINVCGFPETVLGESKDSMILKPANKSREYVLWETI
;
A
#
# COMPACT_ATOMS: atom_id res chain seq x y z
N MET A 1 17.63 2.47 44.16
CA MET A 1 16.99 2.17 42.86
C MET A 1 18.04 1.59 41.95
N LEU A 2 17.85 0.34 41.50
CA LEU A 2 18.80 -0.35 40.63
C LEU A 2 18.74 0.28 39.23
N ASN A 3 19.80 1.00 38.85
CA ASN A 3 19.99 1.48 37.49
C ASN A 3 20.34 0.29 36.60
N PHE A 4 19.34 -0.28 35.96
CA PHE A 4 19.57 -1.21 34.86
C PHE A 4 20.03 -0.40 33.65
N PRO A 5 21.19 -0.71 33.04
CA PRO A 5 21.56 -0.11 31.78
C PRO A 5 20.51 -0.52 30.74
N LEU A 6 19.79 0.47 30.20
CA LEU A 6 18.98 0.31 29.00
C LEU A 6 19.92 -0.21 27.92
N ASP A 7 19.78 -1.50 27.59
CA ASP A 7 20.32 -2.10 26.39
C ASP A 7 20.01 -1.13 25.24
N LYS A 8 21.03 -0.42 24.74
CA LYS A 8 20.95 0.36 23.50
C LYS A 8 20.90 -0.61 22.30
N LYS A 9 20.02 -1.60 22.37
CA LYS A 9 19.55 -2.32 21.20
C LYS A 9 18.81 -1.28 20.39
N LYS A 10 19.39 -0.87 19.26
CA LYS A 10 18.60 -0.28 18.17
C LYS A 10 17.64 -1.38 17.70
N LYS A 11 16.59 -1.66 18.48
CA LYS A 11 15.37 -2.19 17.90
C LYS A 11 15.04 -1.25 16.75
N HIS A 12 14.76 -1.78 15.58
CA HIS A 12 14.01 -1.05 14.57
C HIS A 12 12.67 -0.69 15.21
N VAL A 13 12.62 0.42 15.94
CA VAL A 13 11.39 0.93 16.52
C VAL A 13 10.71 1.63 15.35
N THR A 14 9.76 0.94 14.74
CA THR A 14 8.86 1.52 13.74
C THR A 14 8.24 2.76 14.36
N LYS A 15 8.50 3.94 13.78
CA LYS A 15 7.97 5.21 14.27
C LYS A 15 6.70 5.54 13.51
N CYS A 16 5.66 5.94 14.23
CA CYS A 16 4.47 6.55 13.65
C CYS A 16 4.68 8.06 13.59
N HIS A 17 4.62 8.64 12.40
CA HIS A 17 4.65 10.06 12.18
C HIS A 17 3.24 10.58 11.91
N VAL A 18 2.88 11.69 12.53
CA VAL A 18 1.62 12.38 12.26
C VAL A 18 1.86 13.69 11.52
N THR A 19 1.03 14.00 10.53
CA THR A 19 1.04 15.25 9.76
C THR A 19 -0.37 15.82 9.71
N HIS A 20 -0.54 17.08 10.12
CA HIS A 20 -1.74 17.88 9.84
C HIS A 20 -1.48 18.78 8.63
N GLY A 21 -2.37 18.78 7.66
CA GLY A 21 -2.21 19.59 6.47
C GLY A 21 -3.53 19.95 5.81
N LYS A 22 -3.43 20.72 4.72
CA LYS A 22 -4.56 21.14 3.90
C LYS A 22 -4.45 20.57 2.49
N MET A 23 -5.54 20.01 1.99
CA MET A 23 -5.62 19.53 0.61
C MET A 23 -5.84 20.68 -0.36
N SER A 24 -5.12 20.64 -1.47
CA SER A 24 -5.34 21.54 -2.60
C SER A 24 -6.64 21.22 -3.33
N HIS A 25 -7.01 22.06 -4.28
CA HIS A 25 -8.04 21.69 -5.24
C HIS A 25 -7.61 20.44 -6.01
N LEU A 26 -8.52 19.46 -6.12
CA LEU A 26 -8.30 18.22 -6.84
C LEU A 26 -9.04 18.32 -8.16
N ASP A 27 -8.29 18.18 -9.25
CA ASP A 27 -8.84 17.93 -10.57
C ASP A 27 -8.93 16.40 -10.75
N PRO A 28 -10.12 15.83 -11.02
CA PRO A 28 -10.26 14.41 -11.33
C PRO A 28 -9.35 13.92 -12.47
N LYS A 29 -8.97 14.82 -13.40
CA LYS A 29 -8.09 14.50 -14.53
C LYS A 29 -6.61 14.49 -14.17
N GLN A 30 -6.21 15.18 -13.10
CA GLN A 30 -4.82 15.31 -12.67
C GLN A 30 -4.70 15.07 -11.16
N ILE A 31 -4.65 13.79 -10.79
CA ILE A 31 -4.52 13.41 -9.39
C ILE A 31 -3.10 13.73 -8.88
N PRO A 32 -2.93 14.51 -7.79
CA PRO A 32 -1.61 14.84 -7.26
C PRO A 32 -0.85 13.60 -6.77
N ILE A 33 0.43 13.46 -7.14
CA ILE A 33 1.25 12.28 -6.80
C ILE A 33 2.25 12.57 -5.68
N LYS A 34 2.86 13.76 -5.70
CA LYS A 34 4.04 14.07 -4.88
C LYS A 34 3.70 14.64 -3.50
N LYS A 35 2.52 15.24 -3.34
CA LYS A 35 2.11 15.90 -2.11
C LYS A 35 1.43 14.91 -1.16
N LYS A 36 1.58 15.14 0.15
CA LYS A 36 0.78 14.43 1.15
C LYS A 36 -0.71 14.83 1.02
N PRO A 37 -1.65 13.90 1.22
CA PRO A 37 -1.42 12.50 1.66
C PRO A 37 -1.15 11.51 0.51
N PHE A 38 -1.23 11.92 -0.75
CA PHE A 38 -1.11 11.05 -1.93
C PHE A 38 0.24 10.32 -2.02
N SER A 39 1.34 11.02 -1.73
CA SER A 39 2.66 10.40 -1.72
C SER A 39 2.82 9.31 -0.65
N ALA A 40 2.10 9.42 0.47
CA ALA A 40 2.10 8.39 1.51
C ALA A 40 1.40 7.12 1.02
N ILE A 41 0.25 7.26 0.34
CA ILE A 41 -0.46 6.14 -0.29
C ILE A 41 0.41 5.45 -1.34
N LEU A 42 1.09 6.22 -2.19
CA LEU A 42 1.91 5.69 -3.28
C LEU A 42 3.27 5.13 -2.83
N ARG A 43 3.70 5.43 -1.59
CA ARG A 43 4.92 4.89 -0.98
C ARG A 43 4.81 3.41 -0.66
N HIS A 44 3.59 2.88 -0.50
CA HIS A 44 3.34 1.46 -0.28
C HIS A 44 3.90 0.63 -1.44
N LYS A 45 4.57 -0.48 -1.13
CA LYS A 45 5.05 -1.42 -2.17
C LYS A 45 3.91 -2.34 -2.61
N PHE A 46 3.28 -2.99 -1.64
CA PHE A 46 2.16 -3.90 -1.81
C PHE A 46 1.16 -3.64 -0.70
N ILE A 47 -0.12 -3.57 -1.03
CA ILE A 47 -1.19 -3.32 -0.06
C ILE A 47 -1.97 -4.62 0.13
N GLN A 48 -2.17 -5.01 1.38
CA GLN A 48 -2.90 -6.22 1.72
C GLN A 48 -4.33 -5.91 2.14
N ARG A 49 -4.53 -4.83 2.91
CA ARG A 49 -5.82 -4.47 3.51
C ARG A 49 -6.05 -2.97 3.40
N ILE A 50 -7.28 -2.61 3.07
CA ILE A 50 -7.75 -1.22 3.06
C ILE A 50 -9.04 -1.17 3.85
N GLU A 51 -9.20 -0.15 4.68
CA GLU A 51 -10.37 0.03 5.51
C GLU A 51 -10.86 1.46 5.38
N LEU A 52 -12.08 1.63 4.88
CA LEU A 52 -12.80 2.89 4.82
C LEU A 52 -13.82 2.91 5.95
N VAL A 53 -13.77 3.91 6.81
CA VAL A 53 -14.79 4.14 7.85
C VAL A 53 -15.44 5.49 7.59
N ILE A 54 -16.77 5.47 7.53
CA ILE A 54 -17.61 6.63 7.24
C ILE A 54 -18.89 6.62 8.07
N PRO A 55 -19.53 7.79 8.27
CA PRO A 55 -20.90 7.87 8.76
C PRO A 55 -21.87 7.11 7.86
N GLU A 56 -22.89 6.50 8.45
CA GLU A 56 -23.92 5.72 7.73
C GLU A 56 -24.67 6.57 6.69
N GLU A 57 -24.93 7.84 6.98
CA GLU A 57 -25.64 8.74 6.06
C GLU A 57 -24.84 9.02 4.78
N LEU A 58 -23.51 8.98 4.87
CA LEU A 58 -22.62 9.18 3.73
C LEU A 58 -22.48 7.90 2.89
N TYR A 59 -22.60 6.72 3.51
CA TYR A 59 -22.40 5.45 2.83
C TYR A 59 -23.36 5.25 1.67
N VAL A 60 -24.64 5.62 1.81
CA VAL A 60 -25.64 5.49 0.72
C VAL A 60 -25.20 6.23 -0.55
N THR A 61 -24.68 7.46 -0.39
CA THR A 61 -24.20 8.26 -1.51
C THR A 61 -22.94 7.67 -2.15
N ILE A 62 -22.05 7.10 -1.33
CA ILE A 62 -20.82 6.45 -1.80
C ILE A 62 -21.14 5.12 -2.48
N GLU A 63 -22.07 4.33 -1.95
CA GLU A 63 -22.49 3.05 -2.52
C GLU A 63 -23.07 3.22 -3.93
N GLU A 64 -24.01 4.14 -4.10
CA GLU A 64 -24.63 4.41 -5.41
C GLU A 64 -23.66 4.96 -6.45
N LYS A 65 -22.68 5.75 -6.03
CA LYS A 65 -21.70 6.36 -6.94
C LYS A 65 -20.59 5.38 -7.29
N PHE A 66 -20.10 4.57 -6.35
CA PHE A 66 -18.86 3.83 -6.52
C PHE A 66 -19.06 2.31 -6.55
N PHE A 67 -19.83 1.75 -5.61
CA PHE A 67 -19.97 0.30 -5.52
C PHE A 67 -20.89 -0.27 -6.60
N THR A 68 -21.88 0.49 -7.06
CA THR A 68 -22.81 0.03 -8.11
C THR A 68 -22.45 0.50 -9.52
N LYS A 69 -21.85 1.68 -9.71
CA LYS A 69 -21.69 2.32 -11.04
C LYS A 69 -20.29 2.21 -11.67
N HIS A 70 -19.22 2.17 -10.88
CA HIS A 70 -17.84 2.34 -11.38
C HIS A 70 -16.92 1.12 -11.18
N HIS A 71 -17.52 -0.07 -11.05
CA HIS A 71 -16.87 -1.38 -10.88
C HIS A 71 -15.42 -1.45 -11.38
N THR A 72 -14.46 -1.52 -10.45
CA THR A 72 -13.43 -2.56 -10.48
C THR A 72 -12.87 -2.69 -9.07
N SER A 73 -13.41 -3.65 -8.31
CA SER A 73 -12.61 -4.22 -7.22
C SER A 73 -11.28 -4.71 -7.81
N PRO A 74 -10.15 -4.50 -7.13
CA PRO A 74 -8.85 -4.77 -7.73
C PRO A 74 -8.73 -6.28 -7.94
N ASN A 75 -8.47 -6.64 -9.19
CA ASN A 75 -8.25 -8.02 -9.60
C ASN A 75 -6.77 -8.34 -9.47
N TYR A 76 -6.50 -9.56 -9.03
CA TYR A 76 -5.17 -10.13 -8.95
C TYR A 76 -5.30 -11.63 -9.21
N CYS A 77 -4.19 -12.32 -9.44
CA CYS A 77 -4.21 -13.77 -9.53
C CYS A 77 -3.15 -14.40 -8.66
N ARG A 78 -3.39 -15.67 -8.34
CA ARG A 78 -2.40 -16.55 -7.73
C ARG A 78 -1.93 -17.52 -8.80
N VAL A 79 -0.63 -17.58 -9.05
CA VAL A 79 -0.05 -18.45 -10.08
C VAL A 79 1.20 -19.13 -9.55
N ILE A 80 1.48 -20.35 -9.99
CA ILE A 80 2.68 -21.11 -9.57
C ILE A 80 3.61 -21.19 -10.78
N ILE A 81 4.73 -20.47 -10.72
CA ILE A 81 5.74 -20.45 -11.80
C ILE A 81 7.15 -20.30 -11.23
N PRO A 82 8.17 -20.86 -11.91
CA PRO A 82 9.57 -20.62 -11.56
C PRO A 82 10.02 -19.21 -11.96
N LEU A 83 11.12 -18.72 -11.36
CA LEU A 83 11.71 -17.43 -11.73
C LEU A 83 12.12 -17.36 -13.20
N LEU A 84 12.51 -18.50 -13.79
CA LEU A 84 12.87 -18.60 -15.21
C LEU A 84 11.71 -18.18 -16.13
N ALA A 85 10.46 -18.45 -15.75
CA ALA A 85 9.29 -18.07 -16.53
C ALA A 85 9.15 -16.55 -16.69
N LEU A 86 9.69 -15.76 -15.75
CA LEU A 86 9.70 -14.29 -15.84
C LEU A 86 10.64 -13.77 -16.95
N LEU A 87 11.61 -14.59 -17.38
CA LEU A 87 12.57 -14.27 -18.43
C LEU A 87 12.14 -14.81 -19.81
N GLU A 88 11.06 -15.58 -19.87
CA GLU A 88 10.52 -16.09 -21.13
C GLU A 88 10.02 -14.94 -22.00
N ARG A 89 10.20 -15.11 -23.32
CA ARG A 89 9.96 -14.05 -24.31
C ARG A 89 8.56 -13.44 -24.20
N ASP A 90 7.53 -14.27 -24.00
CA ASP A 90 6.14 -13.82 -24.00
C ASP A 90 5.83 -13.01 -22.73
N PHE A 91 6.16 -13.55 -21.56
CA PHE A 91 5.99 -12.86 -20.28
C PHE A 91 6.78 -11.56 -20.23
N PHE A 92 8.05 -11.61 -20.62
CA PHE A 92 8.96 -10.47 -20.54
C PHE A 92 8.54 -9.33 -21.46
N ASN A 93 8.21 -9.62 -22.72
CA ASN A 93 7.81 -8.58 -23.66
C ASN A 93 6.47 -7.95 -23.28
N GLU A 94 5.53 -8.76 -22.78
CA GLU A 94 4.20 -8.28 -22.42
C GLU A 94 4.22 -7.44 -21.13
N TYR A 95 4.77 -7.99 -20.05
CA TYR A 95 4.63 -7.42 -18.72
C TYR A 95 5.82 -6.58 -18.24
N ILE A 96 7.03 -6.82 -18.77
CA ILE A 96 8.24 -6.11 -18.32
C ILE A 96 8.57 -4.98 -19.27
N LYS A 97 8.60 -5.26 -20.57
CA LYS A 97 9.07 -4.32 -21.60
C LYS A 97 8.04 -3.24 -21.92
N LYS A 98 6.74 -3.56 -22.02
CA LYS A 98 5.70 -2.57 -22.34
C LYS A 98 5.60 -1.43 -21.32
N GLY A 99 5.95 -1.67 -20.06
CA GLY A 99 5.98 -0.63 -19.02
C GLY A 99 6.98 0.50 -19.25
N LEU A 100 7.92 0.36 -20.18
CA LEU A 100 8.80 1.45 -20.64
C LEU A 100 8.14 2.35 -21.69
N SER A 101 7.17 1.84 -22.45
CA SER A 101 6.76 2.45 -23.72
C SER A 101 5.64 3.47 -23.65
N SER A 102 5.13 3.88 -22.49
CA SER A 102 4.03 4.87 -22.42
C SER A 102 4.30 6.09 -21.54
N ILE A 103 5.46 6.72 -21.74
CA ILE A 103 5.51 8.19 -21.75
C ILE A 103 5.33 8.63 -23.20
N PHE A 104 4.19 8.34 -23.82
CA PHE A 104 3.82 8.99 -25.06
C PHE A 104 3.06 10.26 -24.68
N VAL A 105 3.78 11.40 -24.78
CA VAL A 105 3.15 12.71 -24.97
C VAL A 105 2.40 12.61 -26.29
N VAL A 106 1.08 12.45 -26.27
CA VAL A 106 0.27 12.59 -27.48
C VAL A 106 0.17 14.10 -27.73
N PRO A 107 0.81 14.66 -28.77
CA PRO A 107 0.51 16.02 -29.16
C PRO A 107 -0.85 15.95 -29.85
N PHE A 108 -1.91 16.34 -29.15
CA PHE A 108 -3.13 16.69 -29.85
C PHE A 108 -2.82 17.89 -30.73
N LEU A 109 -2.63 17.66 -32.03
CA LEU A 109 -2.60 18.69 -33.06
C LEU A 109 -4.02 19.25 -33.20
N PHE A 110 -4.39 20.16 -32.32
CA PHE A 110 -5.46 21.12 -32.61
C PHE A 110 -4.81 22.42 -33.10
N PRO A 111 -5.03 22.83 -34.36
CA PRO A 111 -4.54 24.10 -34.84
C PRO A 111 -5.50 25.18 -34.36
N SER A 112 -5.24 25.81 -33.20
CA SER A 112 -5.59 27.22 -32.86
C SER A 112 -5.67 27.49 -31.35
N SER A 113 -4.53 27.56 -30.64
CA SER A 113 -4.31 28.50 -29.51
C SER A 113 -2.91 28.36 -28.91
N PRO A 114 -2.22 29.46 -28.54
CA PRO A 114 -0.87 29.42 -27.99
C PRO A 114 -0.93 29.32 -26.46
N LEU A 115 -1.30 28.17 -25.93
CA LEU A 115 -1.10 27.85 -24.51
C LEU A 115 -0.59 26.41 -24.42
N PHE A 116 0.74 26.28 -24.40
CA PHE A 116 1.41 25.00 -24.18
C PHE A 116 1.09 24.50 -22.76
N PHE A 117 0.12 23.60 -22.64
CA PHE A 117 -0.04 22.73 -21.47
C PHE A 117 0.27 21.30 -21.91
N THR A 118 1.32 20.72 -21.35
CA THR A 118 1.64 19.31 -21.49
C THR A 118 0.62 18.49 -20.70
N ASP A 119 -0.39 17.96 -21.37
CA ASP A 119 -1.29 16.96 -20.81
C ASP A 119 -0.52 15.64 -20.60
N SER A 120 -0.45 15.18 -19.35
CA SER A 120 0.13 13.89 -18.98
C SER A 120 -0.93 13.03 -18.32
N VAL A 121 -1.64 12.21 -19.10
CA VAL A 121 -2.40 11.08 -18.55
C VAL A 121 -1.52 9.84 -18.67
N CYS A 122 -0.74 9.55 -17.61
CA CYS A 122 0.07 8.35 -17.54
C CYS A 122 -0.81 7.12 -17.28
N PHE A 123 -1.26 6.46 -18.35
CA PHE A 123 -1.63 5.05 -18.27
C PHE A 123 -0.35 4.22 -18.35
N LEU A 124 0.07 3.64 -17.23
CA LEU A 124 1.18 2.70 -17.17
C LEU A 124 0.76 1.37 -17.79
N VAL A 125 0.71 1.29 -19.12
CA VAL A 125 0.50 0.02 -19.83
C VAL A 125 1.75 -0.83 -19.64
N GLY A 126 1.62 -2.05 -19.09
CA GLY A 126 2.73 -2.99 -18.93
C GLY A 126 3.58 -2.80 -17.66
N ASN A 127 2.99 -2.36 -16.56
CA ASN A 127 3.59 -2.48 -15.23
C ASN A 127 2.86 -3.56 -14.44
N ILE A 128 3.60 -4.51 -13.88
CA ILE A 128 3.05 -5.56 -13.02
C ILE A 128 3.59 -5.43 -11.60
N LEU A 129 2.83 -5.95 -10.66
CA LEU A 129 3.25 -6.23 -9.29
C LEU A 129 3.28 -7.73 -9.10
N MET A 130 4.37 -8.27 -8.56
CA MET A 130 4.41 -9.64 -8.09
C MET A 130 5.06 -9.76 -6.72
N LEU A 131 4.52 -10.66 -5.91
CA LEU A 131 5.06 -11.03 -4.60
C LEU A 131 4.97 -12.54 -4.45
N SER A 132 6.11 -13.20 -4.20
CA SER A 132 6.11 -14.64 -3.94
C SER A 132 5.58 -14.93 -2.53
N GLU A 133 5.08 -16.14 -2.37
CA GLU A 133 4.84 -16.71 -1.05
C GLU A 133 6.16 -16.83 -0.27
N GLY A 134 6.07 -16.62 1.05
CA GLY A 134 7.17 -16.81 1.99
C GLY A 134 7.28 -15.70 3.02
N ARG A 135 8.27 -15.84 3.89
CA ARG A 135 8.57 -14.88 4.97
C ARG A 135 10.03 -14.45 4.90
N ILE A 136 10.28 -13.16 4.70
CA ILE A 136 11.64 -12.61 4.76
C ILE A 136 12.23 -12.88 6.14
N GLY A 137 13.44 -13.43 6.15
CA GLY A 137 14.11 -13.92 7.36
C GLY A 137 13.98 -15.43 7.59
N ALA A 138 12.91 -16.08 7.09
CA ALA A 138 12.71 -17.53 7.20
C ALA A 138 12.96 -18.26 5.88
N GLU A 139 12.45 -17.75 4.77
CA GLU A 139 12.46 -18.39 3.44
C GLU A 139 13.00 -17.44 2.37
N ASN A 140 13.20 -17.96 1.15
CA ASN A 140 13.51 -17.10 0.02
C ASN A 140 12.23 -16.40 -0.45
N VAL A 141 12.28 -15.09 -0.62
CA VAL A 141 11.14 -14.27 -1.06
C VAL A 141 11.54 -13.42 -2.25
N TYR A 142 10.64 -13.33 -3.21
CA TYR A 142 10.88 -12.65 -4.48
C TYR A 142 9.80 -11.60 -4.73
N LEU A 143 10.22 -10.45 -5.21
CA LEU A 143 9.35 -9.30 -5.43
C LEU A 143 9.66 -8.70 -6.78
N LEU A 144 8.63 -8.38 -7.55
CA LEU A 144 8.75 -7.70 -8.83
C LEU A 144 7.89 -6.45 -8.83
N LYS A 145 8.53 -5.30 -8.98
CA LYS A 145 7.85 -4.01 -9.08
C LYS A 145 8.65 -3.08 -9.99
N ASP A 146 7.95 -2.37 -10.87
CA ASP A 146 8.57 -1.39 -11.79
C ASP A 146 9.70 -1.98 -12.66
N GLY A 147 9.59 -3.27 -13.01
CA GLY A 147 10.61 -4.01 -13.77
C GLY A 147 11.87 -4.39 -12.97
N LYS A 148 11.89 -4.13 -11.66
CA LYS A 148 12.97 -4.54 -10.76
C LYS A 148 12.55 -5.77 -9.98
N LEU A 149 13.33 -6.84 -10.14
CA LEU A 149 13.20 -8.10 -9.43
C LEU A 149 14.14 -8.12 -8.22
N SER A 150 13.57 -8.13 -7.02
CA SER A 150 14.30 -8.25 -5.76
C SER A 150 14.22 -9.70 -5.28
N LEU A 151 15.39 -10.31 -5.01
CA LEU A 151 15.50 -11.65 -4.46
C LEU A 151 16.09 -11.57 -3.05
N HIS A 152 15.29 -11.96 -2.06
CA HIS A 152 15.71 -12.11 -0.67
C HIS A 152 16.12 -13.57 -0.48
N LEU A 153 17.42 -13.80 -0.35
CA LEU A 153 18.01 -15.14 -0.37
C LEU A 153 18.64 -15.47 0.99
N ASP A 154 18.54 -16.73 1.40
CA ASP A 154 19.44 -17.28 2.41
C ASP A 154 20.88 -17.39 1.87
N LYS A 155 21.81 -17.67 2.80
CA LYS A 155 23.23 -17.83 2.49
C LYS A 155 23.50 -18.84 1.38
N GLN A 156 22.90 -20.03 1.52
CA GLN A 156 23.18 -21.15 0.63
C GLN A 156 22.71 -20.84 -0.79
N SER A 157 21.49 -20.32 -0.93
CA SER A 157 20.89 -19.94 -2.20
C SER A 157 21.66 -18.80 -2.84
N TYR A 158 22.09 -17.80 -2.07
CA TYR A 158 22.89 -16.68 -2.57
C TYR A 158 24.26 -17.12 -3.10
N GLU A 159 25.03 -17.85 -2.29
CA GLU A 159 26.38 -18.31 -2.67
C GLU A 159 26.33 -19.25 -3.87
N SER A 160 25.31 -20.12 -3.93
CA SER A 160 25.13 -21.06 -5.05
C SER A 160 24.65 -20.36 -6.32
N ALA A 161 23.73 -19.38 -6.22
CA ALA A 161 23.26 -18.62 -7.37
C ALA A 161 24.37 -17.74 -7.95
N GLY A 162 25.32 -17.33 -7.10
CA GLY A 162 26.44 -16.50 -7.47
C GLY A 162 25.98 -15.17 -8.04
N LEU A 163 24.86 -14.60 -7.63
CA LEU A 163 24.41 -13.30 -8.13
C LEU A 163 25.04 -12.17 -7.29
N VAL A 164 25.16 -10.97 -7.86
CA VAL A 164 25.69 -9.82 -7.12
C VAL A 164 24.59 -9.26 -6.22
N GLY A 165 24.78 -9.36 -4.91
CA GLY A 165 23.83 -8.83 -3.91
C GLY A 165 24.55 -8.14 -2.75
N LYS A 166 23.75 -7.52 -1.88
CA LYS A 166 24.21 -6.88 -0.65
C LYS A 166 23.64 -7.62 0.57
N PRO A 167 24.35 -7.67 1.71
CA PRO A 167 23.77 -8.19 2.94
C PRO A 167 22.59 -7.31 3.37
N GLU A 168 21.49 -7.91 3.80
CA GLU A 168 20.30 -7.19 4.29
C GLU A 168 20.53 -6.52 5.64
N ASN A 169 21.37 -7.14 6.49
CA ASN A 169 21.67 -6.64 7.82
C ASN A 169 23.03 -5.95 7.83
N ASP A 170 23.04 -4.64 8.06
CA ASP A 170 24.28 -3.90 8.29
C ASP A 170 24.71 -4.06 9.76
N LYS A 171 25.63 -5.00 9.99
CA LYS A 171 26.54 -5.12 11.15
C LYS A 171 26.00 -5.23 12.60
N ALA A 172 24.70 -5.21 12.88
CA ALA A 172 24.24 -5.09 14.28
C ALA A 172 23.86 -6.39 15.03
N GLU A 173 23.46 -7.49 14.39
CA GLU A 173 22.96 -8.67 15.12
C GLU A 173 23.44 -10.00 14.51
N ARG A 174 24.54 -10.54 15.07
CA ARG A 174 25.20 -11.80 14.64
C ARG A 174 24.31 -13.06 14.76
N TYR A 175 23.08 -12.94 15.23
CA TYR A 175 22.15 -14.05 15.49
C TYR A 175 20.99 -14.13 14.48
N LEU A 176 20.75 -13.05 13.72
CA LEU A 176 19.82 -13.08 12.60
C LEU A 176 20.55 -13.67 11.40
N LYS A 177 20.00 -14.75 10.84
CA LYS A 177 20.51 -15.45 9.65
C LYS A 177 21.01 -14.41 8.64
N ASN A 178 22.28 -14.51 8.24
CA ASN A 178 22.80 -13.68 7.16
C ASN A 178 21.88 -13.87 5.94
N ARG A 179 21.24 -12.79 5.49
CA ARG A 179 20.36 -12.74 4.33
C ARG A 179 20.97 -11.78 3.31
N TRP A 180 20.73 -12.07 2.04
CA TRP A 180 21.24 -11.27 0.93
C TRP A 180 20.09 -10.79 0.06
N LEU A 181 20.13 -9.50 -0.25
CA LEU A 181 19.25 -8.86 -1.22
C LEU A 181 19.99 -8.73 -2.55
N VAL A 182 19.48 -9.42 -3.56
CA VAL A 182 19.90 -9.29 -4.97
C VAL A 182 18.85 -8.46 -5.69
N GLU A 183 19.25 -7.35 -6.30
CA GLU A 183 18.34 -6.49 -7.07
C GLU A 183 18.72 -6.56 -8.56
N ILE A 184 17.78 -7.03 -9.38
CA ILE A 184 17.95 -7.20 -10.82
C ILE A 184 16.98 -6.26 -11.53
N ASP A 185 17.51 -5.28 -12.25
CA ASP A 185 16.68 -4.44 -13.12
C ASP A 185 16.49 -5.15 -14.47
N LEU A 186 15.32 -5.78 -14.64
CA LEU A 186 14.96 -6.53 -15.85
C LEU A 186 14.82 -5.61 -17.07
N ARG A 187 14.76 -4.29 -16.90
CA ARG A 187 14.63 -3.31 -17.97
C ARG A 187 15.97 -2.77 -18.45
N CYS A 188 17.08 -3.14 -17.81
CA CYS A 188 18.41 -2.71 -18.25
C CYS A 188 18.74 -3.24 -19.66
N PRO A 189 19.43 -2.46 -20.52
CA PRO A 189 19.89 -2.92 -21.83
C PRO A 189 20.79 -4.16 -21.80
N SER A 190 21.40 -4.45 -20.65
CA SER A 190 22.20 -5.66 -20.41
C SER A 190 21.37 -6.94 -20.23
N MET A 191 20.04 -6.84 -20.07
CA MET A 191 19.11 -7.97 -19.90
C MET A 191 18.70 -8.56 -21.24
N GLN A 192 19.70 -9.06 -21.97
CA GLN A 192 19.54 -9.66 -23.29
C GLN A 192 20.41 -10.91 -23.41
N HIS A 193 19.92 -11.92 -24.12
CA HIS A 193 20.65 -13.15 -24.40
C HIS A 193 22.02 -12.87 -25.03
N GLY A 194 23.04 -13.61 -24.59
CA GLY A 194 24.43 -13.46 -25.07
C GLY A 194 25.25 -12.41 -24.32
N LYS A 195 24.64 -11.70 -23.35
CA LYS A 195 25.38 -10.90 -22.38
C LYS A 195 25.68 -11.77 -21.16
N LYS A 196 26.96 -11.86 -20.78
CA LYS A 196 27.44 -12.64 -19.62
C LYS A 196 26.64 -12.41 -18.33
N GLY A 197 26.19 -11.18 -18.09
CA GLY A 197 25.38 -10.84 -16.93
C GLY A 197 23.99 -11.47 -16.95
N PHE A 198 23.32 -11.44 -18.10
CA PHE A 198 22.01 -12.06 -18.30
C PHE A 198 22.11 -13.58 -18.29
N ASP A 199 23.11 -14.16 -18.97
CA ASP A 199 23.32 -15.60 -19.01
C ASP A 199 23.56 -16.18 -17.59
N ARG A 200 24.23 -15.41 -16.71
CA ARG A 200 24.40 -15.77 -15.29
C ARG A 200 23.08 -15.79 -14.52
N ILE A 201 22.15 -14.89 -14.83
CA ILE A 201 20.81 -14.84 -14.22
C ILE A 201 19.99 -16.05 -14.71
N VAL A 202 20.01 -16.33 -16.01
CA VAL A 202 19.34 -17.51 -16.59
C VAL A 202 19.87 -18.78 -15.92
N TYR A 203 21.20 -18.94 -15.83
CA TYR A 203 21.81 -20.08 -15.15
C TYR A 203 21.35 -20.21 -13.69
N ALA A 204 21.31 -19.11 -12.94
CA ALA A 204 20.86 -19.12 -11.56
C ALA A 204 19.39 -19.55 -11.43
N PHE A 205 18.50 -19.10 -12.32
CA PHE A 205 17.07 -19.46 -12.29
C PHE A 205 16.80 -20.88 -12.79
N GLU A 206 17.64 -21.41 -13.67
CA GLU A 206 17.50 -22.76 -14.22
C GLU A 206 18.10 -23.83 -13.30
N ASN A 207 19.25 -23.55 -12.67
CA ASN A 207 20.02 -24.57 -11.97
C ASN A 207 19.93 -24.46 -10.44
N VAL A 208 19.77 -23.25 -9.90
CA VAL A 208 19.81 -22.99 -8.45
C VAL A 208 18.41 -22.69 -7.91
N LEU A 209 17.78 -21.62 -8.41
CA LEU A 209 16.45 -21.17 -8.00
C LEU A 209 15.35 -21.76 -8.90
N LYS A 210 15.46 -23.06 -9.18
CA LYS A 210 14.67 -23.77 -10.19
C LYS A 210 13.25 -24.15 -9.77
N ASN A 211 13.01 -24.22 -8.47
CA ASN A 211 11.74 -24.68 -7.95
C ASN A 211 10.64 -23.65 -8.25
N PRO A 212 9.48 -24.06 -8.80
CA PRO A 212 8.33 -23.19 -8.95
C PRO A 212 7.90 -22.63 -7.60
N VAL A 213 7.47 -21.36 -7.58
CA VAL A 213 6.96 -20.71 -6.38
C VAL A 213 5.58 -20.11 -6.64
N THR A 214 4.78 -20.01 -5.58
CA THR A 214 3.48 -19.34 -5.64
C THR A 214 3.69 -17.83 -5.69
N TRP A 215 3.06 -17.15 -6.63
CA TRP A 215 3.06 -15.71 -6.77
C TRP A 215 1.65 -15.14 -6.59
N LEU A 216 1.56 -14.01 -5.91
CA LEU A 216 0.50 -13.04 -6.13
C LEU A 216 0.92 -12.14 -7.28
N PHE A 217 0.05 -11.98 -8.27
CA PHE A 217 0.30 -11.17 -9.47
C PHE A 217 -0.85 -10.18 -9.67
N CYS A 218 -0.51 -8.93 -10.02
CA CYS A 218 -1.48 -7.92 -10.43
C CYS A 218 -0.92 -7.16 -11.63
N ASP A 219 -1.70 -7.14 -12.72
CA ASP A 219 -1.42 -6.28 -13.88
C ASP A 219 -2.01 -4.88 -13.64
N LEU A 220 -1.16 -3.86 -13.70
CA LEU A 220 -1.57 -2.46 -13.58
C LEU A 220 -2.01 -1.86 -14.92
N GLY A 221 -1.67 -2.55 -16.03
CA GLY A 221 -2.13 -2.20 -17.36
C GLY A 221 -3.52 -2.75 -17.63
N SER A 222 -4.32 -2.02 -18.39
CA SER A 222 -5.53 -2.56 -19.02
C SER A 222 -5.12 -3.37 -20.25
N SER A 223 -4.47 -4.51 -20.05
CA SER A 223 -4.05 -5.36 -21.16
C SER A 223 -5.27 -6.17 -21.66
N ASN A 224 -5.94 -5.65 -22.72
CA ASN A 224 -6.93 -6.43 -23.47
C ASN A 224 -6.17 -7.40 -24.38
N LEU A 225 -5.56 -8.42 -23.78
CA LEU A 225 -4.79 -9.42 -24.51
C LEU A 225 -5.72 -10.45 -25.13
N VAL A 226 -5.44 -10.79 -26.39
CA VAL A 226 -6.10 -11.90 -27.10
C VAL A 226 -5.69 -13.25 -26.50
N SER A 227 -4.50 -13.33 -25.90
CA SER A 227 -4.00 -14.47 -25.13
C SER A 227 -3.08 -13.95 -24.03
N ASP A 228 -3.37 -14.27 -22.77
CA ASP A 228 -2.56 -13.85 -21.63
C ASP A 228 -1.37 -14.82 -21.44
N PRO A 229 -0.11 -14.35 -21.35
CA PRO A 229 1.05 -15.21 -21.16
C PRO A 229 0.99 -16.10 -19.90
N LEU A 230 0.19 -15.73 -18.89
CA LEU A 230 -0.03 -16.52 -17.69
C LEU A 230 -1.04 -17.65 -17.90
N ASP A 231 -1.90 -17.62 -18.91
CA ASP A 231 -2.97 -18.62 -19.08
C ASP A 231 -2.44 -20.05 -19.15
N LYS A 232 -1.24 -20.25 -19.74
CA LYS A 232 -0.54 -21.55 -19.79
C LYS A 232 -0.18 -22.12 -18.42
N HIS A 233 -0.19 -21.29 -17.38
CA HIS A 233 0.10 -21.64 -15.99
C HIS A 233 -1.16 -21.72 -15.11
N PHE A 234 -2.35 -21.71 -15.71
CA PHE A 234 -3.64 -21.87 -15.03
C PHE A 234 -3.80 -20.97 -13.79
N PRO A 235 -3.71 -19.62 -13.95
CA PRO A 235 -3.71 -18.70 -12.84
C PRO A 235 -5.09 -18.68 -12.16
N VAL A 236 -5.09 -18.71 -10.83
CA VAL A 236 -6.32 -18.59 -10.04
C VAL A 236 -6.65 -17.11 -9.89
N LYS A 237 -7.60 -16.63 -10.68
CA LYS A 237 -8.09 -15.24 -10.63
C LYS A 237 -8.83 -14.98 -9.32
N LYS A 238 -8.54 -13.83 -8.70
CA LYS A 238 -9.14 -13.37 -7.45
C LYS A 238 -9.52 -11.90 -7.58
N THR A 239 -10.55 -11.51 -6.85
CA THR A 239 -11.04 -10.14 -6.79
C THR A 239 -11.11 -9.76 -5.31
N ALA A 240 -10.52 -8.63 -4.93
CA ALA A 240 -10.65 -8.13 -3.55
C ALA A 240 -12.04 -7.48 -3.39
N ILE A 241 -13.05 -8.29 -3.08
CA ILE A 241 -14.43 -7.83 -2.91
C ILE A 241 -14.54 -7.04 -1.58
N PRO A 242 -15.19 -5.86 -1.57
CA PRO A 242 -15.43 -5.12 -0.33
C PRO A 242 -16.32 -5.92 0.63
N GLN A 243 -15.88 -6.05 1.87
CA GLN A 243 -16.68 -6.52 2.99
C GLN A 243 -17.24 -5.32 3.73
N VAL A 244 -18.57 -5.21 3.82
CA VAL A 244 -19.26 -4.08 4.44
C VAL A 244 -19.84 -4.52 5.79
N THR A 245 -19.53 -3.76 6.84
CA THR A 245 -20.13 -3.87 8.18
C THR A 245 -20.94 -2.62 8.46
N ARG A 246 -22.25 -2.77 8.68
CA ARG A 246 -23.22 -1.69 8.96
C ARG A 246 -23.67 -1.73 10.41
N ASP A 247 -24.51 -0.77 10.82
CA ASP A 247 -25.15 -0.71 12.14
C ASP A 247 -24.16 -0.65 13.33
N VAL A 248 -22.96 -0.11 13.11
CA VAL A 248 -21.96 0.04 14.16
C VAL A 248 -22.25 1.34 14.93
N ILE A 249 -22.95 1.22 16.07
CA ILE A 249 -23.31 2.36 16.94
C ILE A 249 -22.20 2.58 17.96
N VAL A 250 -21.49 3.71 17.85
CA VAL A 250 -20.31 4.00 18.66
C VAL A 250 -20.40 5.31 19.41
N GLN A 251 -19.63 5.41 20.49
CA GLN A 251 -19.21 6.68 21.09
C GLN A 251 -18.05 7.24 20.28
N ILE A 252 -18.31 8.33 19.56
CA ILE A 252 -17.30 9.02 18.73
C ILE A 252 -16.75 10.25 19.46
N PRO A 253 -15.42 10.37 19.60
CA PRO A 253 -14.78 11.57 20.15
C PRO A 253 -14.80 12.72 19.13
N SER A 254 -14.39 13.92 19.57
CA SER A 254 -14.20 15.04 18.64
C SER A 254 -13.13 14.72 17.59
N LEU A 255 -13.51 14.74 16.32
CA LEU A 255 -12.60 14.57 15.18
C LEU A 255 -12.02 15.90 14.65
N LYS A 256 -12.20 17.00 15.40
CA LYS A 256 -11.69 18.30 15.00
C LYS A 256 -10.28 18.49 15.57
N PRO A 257 -9.26 18.73 14.73
CA PRO A 257 -7.92 19.01 15.24
C PRO A 257 -7.93 20.30 16.08
N PRO A 258 -7.13 20.36 17.16
CA PRO A 258 -6.99 21.58 17.95
C PRO A 258 -6.41 22.72 17.10
N ILE A 259 -6.80 23.95 17.40
CA ILE A 259 -6.21 25.14 16.79
C ILE A 259 -4.80 25.28 17.34
N ALA A 260 -3.79 25.34 16.45
CA ALA A 260 -2.42 25.52 16.88
C ALA A 260 -2.26 26.88 17.58
N THR A 261 -2.08 26.85 18.90
CA THR A 261 -1.80 28.02 19.73
C THR A 261 -0.33 28.45 19.65
N ASP A 262 0.58 27.51 19.38
CA ASP A 262 2.02 27.74 19.18
C ASP A 262 2.56 26.84 18.05
N PRO A 263 3.21 27.40 17.00
CA PRO A 263 3.82 26.63 15.90
C PRO A 263 5.01 25.75 16.31
N GLU A 264 5.70 26.07 17.41
CA GLU A 264 6.99 25.47 17.77
C GLU A 264 6.80 24.22 18.67
N PHE A 265 5.70 24.18 19.45
CA PHE A 265 5.35 23.05 20.32
C PHE A 265 3.83 22.79 20.35
N ASN A 266 3.30 22.12 19.33
CA ASN A 266 1.88 21.74 19.29
C ASN A 266 1.61 20.43 20.07
N THR A 267 1.89 20.44 21.37
CA THR A 267 1.71 19.29 22.27
C THR A 267 0.26 18.78 22.26
N ASP A 268 -0.71 19.70 22.21
CA ASP A 268 -2.14 19.37 22.17
C ASP A 268 -2.51 18.58 20.91
N PHE A 269 -1.94 18.93 19.76
CA PHE A 269 -2.13 18.16 18.53
C PHE A 269 -1.55 16.76 18.63
N TYR A 270 -0.40 16.57 19.28
CA TYR A 270 0.17 15.23 19.46
C TYR A 270 -0.69 14.34 20.35
N TYR A 271 -1.24 14.86 21.45
CA TYR A 271 -2.20 14.12 22.28
C TYR A 271 -3.47 13.78 21.50
N TYR A 272 -4.08 14.76 20.85
CA TYR A 272 -5.22 14.56 19.96
C TYR A 272 -4.95 13.47 18.91
N ALA A 273 -3.80 13.54 18.25
CA ALA A 273 -3.42 12.59 17.21
C ALA A 273 -3.22 11.17 17.76
N MET A 274 -2.63 11.04 18.95
CA MET A 274 -2.41 9.76 19.61
C MET A 274 -3.73 9.11 20.03
N GLU A 275 -4.58 9.88 20.71
CA GLU A 275 -5.88 9.42 21.22
C GLU A 275 -6.83 9.04 20.07
N LEU A 276 -6.86 9.83 18.99
CA LEU A 276 -7.64 9.46 17.81
C LEU A 276 -7.08 8.24 17.09
N HIS A 277 -5.75 8.08 17.02
CA HIS A 277 -5.17 6.89 16.42
C HIS A 277 -5.55 5.64 17.21
N GLU A 278 -5.52 5.70 18.54
CA GLU A 278 -5.99 4.62 19.40
C GLU A 278 -7.49 4.31 19.16
N TRP A 279 -8.33 5.34 19.17
CA TRP A 279 -9.77 5.16 18.93
C TRP A 279 -10.08 4.55 17.56
N PHE A 280 -9.47 5.06 16.48
CA PHE A 280 -9.63 4.46 15.15
C PHE A 280 -9.08 3.03 15.09
N SER A 281 -7.99 2.73 15.78
CA SER A 281 -7.47 1.35 15.87
C SER A 281 -8.51 0.41 16.47
N LEU A 282 -9.24 0.84 17.51
CA LEU A 282 -10.33 0.06 18.10
C LEU A 282 -11.53 -0.10 17.14
N VAL A 283 -11.84 0.92 16.33
CA VAL A 283 -12.85 0.81 15.25
C VAL A 283 -12.43 -0.24 14.21
N MET A 284 -11.17 -0.22 13.77
CA MET A 284 -10.66 -1.16 12.77
C MET A 284 -10.59 -2.60 13.31
N LEU A 285 -10.40 -2.76 14.63
CA LEU A 285 -10.37 -4.04 15.34
C LEU A 285 -11.76 -4.59 15.71
N ASP A 286 -12.85 -3.87 15.42
CA ASP A 286 -14.21 -4.23 15.88
C ASP A 286 -14.29 -4.39 17.41
N SER A 287 -13.55 -3.56 18.13
CA SER A 287 -13.51 -3.65 19.59
C SER A 287 -14.86 -3.22 20.17
N PRO A 288 -15.43 -3.97 21.13
CA PRO A 288 -16.65 -3.55 21.81
C PRO A 288 -16.46 -2.27 22.65
N ARG A 289 -15.20 -1.90 22.97
CA ARG A 289 -14.85 -0.77 23.85
C ARG A 289 -15.30 0.61 23.34
N ILE A 290 -15.69 0.70 22.07
CA ILE A 290 -16.19 1.93 21.46
C ILE A 290 -17.71 1.92 21.29
N ASN A 291 -18.38 0.81 21.56
CA ASN A 291 -19.82 0.70 21.38
C ASN A 291 -20.54 1.61 22.38
N LYS A 292 -21.71 2.13 21.98
CA LYS A 292 -22.52 3.00 22.84
C LYS A 292 -22.93 2.32 24.15
N ASP A 293 -23.37 1.08 24.06
CA ASP A 293 -23.99 0.33 25.15
C ASP A 293 -22.99 -0.66 25.79
N ASP A 294 -21.71 -0.34 25.68
CA ASP A 294 -20.64 -1.17 26.20
C ASP A 294 -20.52 -1.08 27.73
N GLU A 295 -20.54 -2.23 28.39
CA GLU A 295 -20.36 -2.35 29.83
C GLU A 295 -19.21 -3.33 30.10
N ILE A 296 -18.22 -2.91 30.88
CA ILE A 296 -17.11 -3.77 31.31
C ILE A 296 -16.67 -3.45 32.71
N ASP A 297 -16.19 -4.48 33.39
CA ASP A 297 -15.49 -4.35 34.64
C ASP A 297 -14.24 -3.44 34.46
N PRO A 298 -14.12 -2.33 35.19
CA PRO A 298 -12.94 -1.46 35.16
C PRO A 298 -11.62 -2.16 35.51
N VAL A 299 -11.65 -3.33 36.15
CA VAL A 299 -10.47 -4.18 36.37
C VAL A 299 -9.95 -4.76 35.05
N LEU A 300 -10.83 -5.05 34.09
CA LEU A 300 -10.46 -5.61 32.78
C LEU A 300 -10.07 -4.53 31.77
N SER A 301 -10.81 -3.43 31.74
CA SER A 301 -10.53 -2.32 30.82
C SER A 301 -11.01 -1.00 31.40
N ARG A 302 -10.13 0.00 31.37
CA ARG A 302 -10.45 1.40 31.73
C ARG A 302 -10.48 2.32 30.51
N TYR A 303 -10.39 1.75 29.31
CA TYR A 303 -10.46 2.54 28.10
C TYR A 303 -11.83 3.23 28.01
N SER A 304 -11.80 4.51 27.71
CA SER A 304 -12.95 5.30 27.31
C SER A 304 -12.55 6.15 26.10
N PRO A 305 -13.46 6.38 25.13
CA PRO A 305 -13.15 7.28 24.03
C PRO A 305 -12.72 8.67 24.55
N PRO A 306 -11.79 9.35 23.86
CA PRO A 306 -11.16 10.55 24.37
C PRO A 306 -12.10 11.77 24.38
N GLY A 307 -12.00 12.58 25.43
CA GLY A 307 -12.71 13.87 25.54
C GLY A 307 -14.24 13.73 25.53
N GLN A 308 -14.91 14.76 25.00
CA GLN A 308 -16.38 14.75 24.87
C GLN A 308 -16.80 13.88 23.69
N THR A 309 -17.73 12.96 23.93
CA THR A 309 -18.23 12.03 22.91
C THR A 309 -19.64 12.38 22.45
N SER A 310 -19.99 11.88 21.28
CA SER A 310 -21.37 11.83 20.79
C SER A 310 -21.67 10.43 20.24
N VAL A 311 -22.94 10.12 20.01
CA VAL A 311 -23.33 8.84 19.41
C VAL A 311 -23.40 8.98 17.90
N ALA A 312 -22.76 8.07 17.17
CA ALA A 312 -22.81 8.01 15.72
C ALA A 312 -22.98 6.58 15.21
N ARG A 313 -23.59 6.44 14.02
CA ARG A 313 -23.67 5.19 13.27
C ARG A 313 -22.61 5.18 12.18
N LEU A 314 -21.77 4.16 12.20
CA LEU A 314 -20.67 4.00 11.26
C LEU A 314 -20.91 2.83 10.31
N VAL A 315 -20.34 2.96 9.13
CA VAL A 315 -20.16 1.86 8.18
C VAL A 315 -18.68 1.68 7.95
N LYS A 316 -18.22 0.43 8.08
CA LYS A 316 -16.85 0.02 7.77
C LYS A 316 -16.83 -0.81 6.51
N VAL A 317 -15.99 -0.43 5.54
CA VAL A 317 -15.78 -1.14 4.28
C VAL A 317 -14.34 -1.62 4.22
N VAL A 318 -14.14 -2.92 4.08
CA VAL A 318 -12.81 -3.55 4.12
C VAL A 318 -12.53 -4.29 2.82
N TRP A 319 -11.42 -3.95 2.17
CA TRP A 319 -10.87 -4.74 1.06
C TRP A 319 -9.68 -5.53 1.55
N ARG A 320 -9.61 -6.82 1.18
CA ARG A 320 -8.46 -7.69 1.47
C ARG A 320 -8.00 -8.40 0.21
N GLY A 321 -6.71 -8.39 -0.06
CA GLY A 321 -6.15 -9.07 -1.23
C GLY A 321 -4.74 -8.60 -1.56
N PHE A 322 -4.44 -8.51 -2.86
CA PHE A 322 -3.21 -7.94 -3.37
C PHE A 322 -3.56 -6.68 -4.17
N ILE A 323 -3.51 -5.54 -3.51
CA ILE A 323 -4.09 -4.29 -4.02
C ILE A 323 -2.97 -3.35 -4.47
N PRO A 324 -3.05 -2.80 -5.69
CA PRO A 324 -2.01 -1.91 -6.19
C PRO A 324 -2.17 -0.48 -5.64
N PRO A 325 -1.09 0.22 -5.24
CA PRO A 325 -1.15 1.60 -4.75
C PRO A 325 -1.87 2.60 -5.67
N PRO A 326 -1.73 2.53 -7.02
CA PRO A 326 -2.50 3.40 -7.90
C PRO A 326 -4.03 3.24 -7.80
N TRP A 327 -4.53 2.05 -7.42
CA TRP A 327 -5.97 1.82 -7.26
C TRP A 327 -6.52 2.53 -6.03
N ILE A 328 -5.87 2.39 -4.87
CA ILE A 328 -6.27 3.10 -3.65
C ILE A 328 -6.09 4.62 -3.79
N HIS A 329 -5.10 5.06 -4.56
CA HIS A 329 -4.90 6.46 -4.86
C HIS A 329 -6.11 7.07 -5.58
N ARG A 330 -6.69 6.34 -6.55
CA ARG A 330 -7.93 6.73 -7.24
C ARG A 330 -9.13 6.68 -6.29
N LEU A 331 -9.28 5.58 -5.55
CA LEU A 331 -10.37 5.41 -4.57
C LEU A 331 -10.40 6.56 -3.56
N PHE A 332 -9.25 6.94 -3.02
CA PHE A 332 -9.14 8.03 -2.06
C PHE A 332 -9.69 9.35 -2.62
N VAL A 333 -9.33 9.67 -3.86
CA VAL A 333 -9.74 10.91 -4.54
C VAL A 333 -11.24 10.90 -4.83
N GLU A 334 -11.73 9.77 -5.30
CA GLU A 334 -13.14 9.54 -5.59
C GLU A 334 -14.01 9.71 -4.34
N VAL A 335 -13.64 9.03 -3.23
CA VAL A 335 -14.29 9.19 -1.93
C VAL A 335 -14.19 10.64 -1.44
N PHE A 336 -13.03 11.26 -1.58
CA PHE A 336 -12.83 12.65 -1.17
C PHE A 336 -13.73 13.63 -1.92
N LEU A 337 -13.88 13.47 -3.23
CA LEU A 337 -14.71 14.33 -4.07
C LEU A 337 -16.21 14.10 -3.85
N ALA A 338 -16.62 12.87 -3.54
CA ALA A 338 -18.00 12.56 -3.24
C ALA A 338 -18.43 12.96 -1.82
N THR A 339 -17.47 13.10 -0.89
CA THR A 339 -17.76 13.44 0.50
C THR A 339 -17.98 14.95 0.67
N PRO A 340 -19.15 15.40 1.18
CA PRO A 340 -19.39 16.79 1.52
C PRO A 340 -18.33 17.35 2.48
N ARG A 341 -18.13 18.68 2.49
CA ARG A 341 -17.07 19.30 3.29
C ARG A 341 -17.29 19.07 4.79
N GLU A 342 -18.55 19.18 5.20
CA GLU A 342 -19.07 19.04 6.55
C GLU A 342 -19.16 17.59 7.05
N GLN A 343 -18.78 16.62 6.21
CA GLN A 343 -18.75 15.20 6.57
C GLN A 343 -17.30 14.72 6.70
N TRP A 344 -17.07 13.71 7.54
CA TRP A 344 -15.75 13.13 7.71
C TRP A 344 -15.67 11.72 7.12
N PHE A 345 -14.45 11.28 6.82
CA PHE A 345 -14.16 9.87 6.54
C PHE A 345 -12.73 9.56 6.95
N THR A 346 -12.43 8.29 7.20
CA THR A 346 -11.05 7.83 7.31
C THR A 346 -10.77 6.65 6.39
N ILE A 347 -9.58 6.61 5.82
CA ILE A 347 -9.05 5.48 5.06
C ILE A 347 -7.77 5.02 5.74
N ASN A 348 -7.74 3.77 6.16
CA ASN A 348 -6.55 3.07 6.61
C ASN A 348 -6.03 2.16 5.49
N VAL A 349 -4.73 2.23 5.20
CA VAL A 349 -4.04 1.45 4.17
C VAL A 349 -2.95 0.65 4.86
N CYS A 350 -3.09 -0.67 4.86
CA CYS A 350 -2.13 -1.58 5.47
C CYS A 350 -1.34 -2.36 4.42
N GLY A 351 -0.02 -2.33 4.57
CA GLY A 351 0.89 -3.16 3.80
C GLY A 351 0.80 -4.64 4.19
N PHE A 352 1.67 -5.46 3.60
CA PHE A 352 1.90 -6.80 4.13
C PHE A 352 2.70 -6.73 5.45
N PRO A 353 2.55 -7.71 6.35
CA PRO A 353 3.26 -7.71 7.63
C PRO A 353 4.77 -7.67 7.45
N GLU A 354 5.47 -7.11 8.43
CA GLU A 354 6.95 -7.06 8.47
C GLU A 354 7.56 -8.45 8.28
N THR A 355 6.92 -9.51 8.79
CA THR A 355 7.37 -10.89 8.61
C THR A 355 7.44 -11.34 7.15
N VAL A 356 6.70 -10.67 6.26
CA VAL A 356 6.64 -10.98 4.83
C VAL A 356 7.62 -10.09 4.05
N LEU A 357 7.65 -8.78 4.34
CA LEU A 357 8.39 -7.79 3.53
C LEU A 357 9.64 -7.20 4.18
N GLY A 358 9.95 -7.54 5.43
CA GLY A 358 11.02 -6.91 6.22
C GLY A 358 10.74 -5.45 6.62
N GLU A 359 9.61 -4.90 6.15
CA GLU A 359 9.08 -3.58 6.52
C GLU A 359 7.55 -3.65 6.58
N SER A 360 6.94 -3.01 7.59
CA SER A 360 5.49 -2.81 7.65
C SER A 360 5.19 -1.32 7.50
N LYS A 361 4.57 -0.96 6.39
CA LYS A 361 4.12 0.41 6.12
C LYS A 361 2.61 0.43 6.19
N ASP A 362 2.10 1.24 7.10
CA ASP A 362 0.69 1.52 7.29
C ASP A 362 0.50 3.03 7.21
N SER A 363 -0.61 3.45 6.62
CA SER A 363 -0.97 4.87 6.59
C SER A 363 -2.46 5.05 6.78
N MET A 364 -2.85 5.86 7.75
CA MET A 364 -4.23 6.24 8.01
C MET A 364 -4.43 7.71 7.70
N ILE A 365 -5.45 8.03 6.92
CA ILE A 365 -5.80 9.40 6.53
C ILE A 365 -7.19 9.70 7.05
N LEU A 366 -7.34 10.76 7.83
CA LEU A 366 -8.61 11.32 8.26
C LEU A 366 -8.87 12.60 7.47
N LYS A 367 -10.03 12.68 6.79
CA LYS A 367 -10.64 13.95 6.39
C LYS A 367 -11.61 14.38 7.51
N PRO A 368 -11.28 15.37 8.34
CA PRO A 368 -12.22 15.92 9.32
C PRO A 368 -13.39 16.65 8.66
N ALA A 369 -14.50 16.76 9.39
CA ALA A 369 -15.68 17.52 9.00
C ALA A 369 -15.40 19.03 9.13
N ASN A 370 -14.88 19.66 8.06
CA ASN A 370 -14.60 21.09 8.03
C ASN A 370 -14.66 21.71 6.63
N LYS A 371 -14.76 23.04 6.60
CA LYS A 371 -14.79 23.81 5.34
C LYS A 371 -13.41 23.97 4.70
N SER A 372 -12.34 23.73 5.45
CA SER A 372 -10.94 24.04 5.09
C SER A 372 -10.23 22.93 4.32
N ARG A 373 -10.87 21.80 3.98
CA ARG A 373 -10.24 20.67 3.26
C ARG A 373 -8.97 20.18 3.96
N GLU A 374 -8.97 20.13 5.29
CA GLU A 374 -7.83 19.63 6.04
C GLU A 374 -7.75 18.11 5.99
N TYR A 375 -6.62 17.58 6.41
CA TYR A 375 -6.43 16.16 6.66
C TYR A 375 -5.43 15.94 7.80
N VAL A 376 -5.61 14.84 8.51
CA VAL A 376 -4.63 14.29 9.43
C VAL A 376 -4.14 12.96 8.87
N LEU A 377 -2.83 12.81 8.74
CA LEU A 377 -2.18 11.60 8.23
C LEU A 377 -1.31 11.01 9.32
N TRP A 378 -1.50 9.73 9.62
CA TRP A 378 -0.58 8.90 10.38
C TRP A 378 0.13 7.96 9.41
N GLU A 379 1.46 7.86 9.49
CA GLU A 379 2.24 6.95 8.65
C GLU A 379 3.34 6.27 9.47
N THR A 380 3.51 4.96 9.27
CA THR A 380 4.67 4.24 9.80
C THR A 380 5.83 4.32 8.81
N ILE A 381 7.02 4.66 9.31
CA ILE A 381 8.22 4.91 8.48
C ILE A 381 9.28 3.86 8.71
#